data_AF-A0A5A7SJ26-F1
#
_entry.id   AF-A0A5A7SJ26-F1
#
_cell.length_a   1.000
_cell.length_b   1.000
_cell.length_c   1.000
_cell.angle_alpha   90.00
_cell.angle_beta   90.00
_cell.angle_gamma   90.00
#
_symmetry.space_group_name_H-M   'P 1'
#
loop_
_entity.id
_entity.type
_entity.pdbx_description
1 polymer ?
#
loop_
_entity_poly.entity_id
_entity_poly.type
_entity_poly.pdbx_seq_one_letter_code
_entity_poly.pdbx_strand_id
1 'polypeptide(L)'
;MRKIYAGARLRRLRDERGLTQAALAKTLDLSPSYLNQLERDQRPMTIAVLLKLNSTFDLDVQFFAADKDARLVSDLHEALVDSAIGSSVPMSEIEELAARMPGVARTLVTMHRRLYAATDQLDQFSAHLAGTQSPEAAIPMPFEDVRDFFYDRRNHIPDLDLAAEQLFDEHKLTIGSLDRQLARLMSELLDVTVLIRGDGADRSVPKRHYDRESRTLTLARRLQPGQRAFQIATTLAFLLHDKKIDSIVDVAGDTLIGESRTLARIGLANYFAGALILPYSRFLRSAEELHYDIDLLSLRFEVGFETVCHRLSTLQRHGQRGVPFFFVRTDRAGNISKRQSATAFHFSRVGGSCPLWVVHEAYSSPGKILTQVAQMPDGRRYLWIARTTTGNSDGYGNAEKTFAIGLGCDIEYADRLVYSKGLQLDDADVAVPIGAGCKMCDRPSCAQRAFPQIGRAILTTEHTSVELPYPHA
;
A
#
# COMPACT_ATOMS: atom_id res chain seq x y z
N MET A 1 10.09 25.64 -17.40
CA MET A 1 9.78 25.53 -15.95
C MET A 1 8.28 25.72 -15.75
N ARG A 2 7.57 24.73 -15.18
CA ARG A 2 6.09 24.72 -15.10
C ARG A 2 5.61 25.76 -14.07
N LYS A 3 4.63 26.59 -14.43
CA LYS A 3 4.00 27.57 -13.51
C LYS A 3 3.22 26.81 -12.43
N ILE A 4 3.43 27.15 -11.15
CA ILE A 4 2.80 26.47 -10.02
C ILE A 4 1.61 27.31 -9.54
N TYR A 5 0.40 26.79 -9.74
CA TYR A 5 -0.85 27.33 -9.21
C TYR A 5 -1.29 26.42 -8.06
N ALA A 6 -1.30 26.94 -6.84
CA ALA A 6 -1.58 26.16 -5.62
C ALA A 6 -2.33 26.98 -4.57
N GLY A 7 -3.20 27.90 -5.01
CA GLY A 7 -3.91 28.83 -4.16
C GLY A 7 -4.81 28.16 -3.13
N ALA A 8 -5.51 27.10 -3.52
CA ALA A 8 -6.31 26.29 -2.60
C ALA A 8 -5.47 25.60 -1.50
N ARG A 9 -4.22 25.21 -1.79
CA ARG A 9 -3.30 24.63 -0.81
C ARG A 9 -2.73 25.69 0.14
N LEU A 10 -2.40 26.85 -0.41
CA LEU A 10 -1.96 28.00 0.39
C LEU A 10 -3.05 28.43 1.38
N ARG A 11 -4.31 28.48 0.93
CA ARG A 11 -5.47 28.76 1.77
C ARG A 11 -5.63 27.72 2.88
N ARG A 12 -5.51 26.44 2.57
CA ARG A 12 -5.63 25.36 3.56
C ARG A 12 -4.52 25.41 4.60
N LEU A 13 -3.27 25.60 4.18
CA LEU A 13 -2.13 25.79 5.10
C LEU A 13 -2.40 26.97 6.05
N ARG A 14 -2.97 28.06 5.53
CA ARG A 14 -3.36 29.21 6.32
C ARG A 14 -4.41 28.85 7.37
N ASP A 15 -5.47 28.16 6.97
CA ASP A 15 -6.58 27.77 7.83
C ASP A 15 -6.14 26.75 8.90
N GLU A 16 -5.32 25.75 8.53
CA GLU A 16 -4.73 24.74 9.45
C GLU A 16 -3.85 25.38 10.54
N ARG A 17 -3.22 26.53 10.23
CA ARG A 17 -2.41 27.30 11.18
C ARG A 17 -3.21 28.38 11.92
N GLY A 18 -4.52 28.47 11.69
CA GLY A 18 -5.40 29.46 12.33
C GLY A 18 -5.07 30.92 11.95
N LEU A 19 -4.47 31.15 10.79
CA LEU A 19 -4.00 32.48 10.37
C LEU A 19 -5.05 33.22 9.54
N THR A 20 -5.17 34.53 9.73
CA THR A 20 -5.89 35.40 8.80
C THR A 20 -5.05 35.66 7.54
N GLN A 21 -5.68 36.04 6.43
CA GLN A 21 -4.96 36.33 5.18
C GLN A 21 -3.93 37.46 5.37
N ALA A 22 -4.27 38.49 6.15
CA ALA A 22 -3.33 39.56 6.50
C ALA A 22 -2.16 39.06 7.36
N ALA A 23 -2.41 38.14 8.31
CA ALA A 23 -1.37 37.57 9.15
C ALA A 23 -0.38 36.72 8.34
N LEU A 24 -0.88 35.84 7.47
CA LEU A 24 -0.01 35.03 6.60
C LEU A 24 0.80 35.90 5.63
N ALA A 25 0.18 36.96 5.08
CA ALA A 25 0.87 37.88 4.19
C ALA A 25 2.04 38.56 4.90
N LYS A 26 1.83 39.01 6.14
CA LYS A 26 2.87 39.58 6.99
C LYS A 26 3.99 38.58 7.30
N THR A 27 3.65 37.33 7.66
CA THR A 27 4.65 36.29 7.96
C THR A 27 5.53 35.97 6.75
N LEU A 28 4.97 36.01 5.54
CA LEU A 28 5.69 35.75 4.29
C LEU A 28 6.34 37.02 3.69
N ASP A 29 6.18 38.18 4.32
CA ASP A 29 6.61 39.49 3.78
C ASP A 29 6.02 39.76 2.37
N LEU A 30 4.74 39.46 2.21
CA LEU A 30 3.96 39.69 1.02
C LEU A 30 2.85 40.70 1.31
N SER A 31 2.37 41.42 0.28
CA SER A 31 1.19 42.26 0.46
C SER A 31 -0.08 41.39 0.57
N PRO A 32 -1.10 41.78 1.37
CA PRO A 32 -2.36 41.05 1.46
C PRO A 32 -3.05 40.87 0.10
N SER A 33 -2.95 41.87 -0.78
CA SER A 33 -3.47 41.80 -2.15
C SER A 33 -2.76 40.73 -2.98
N TYR A 34 -1.43 40.66 -2.89
CA TYR A 34 -0.66 39.63 -3.59
C TYR A 34 -0.94 38.23 -3.05
N LEU A 35 -1.06 38.06 -1.73
CA LEU A 35 -1.44 36.78 -1.14
C LEU A 35 -2.86 36.35 -1.59
N ASN A 36 -3.80 37.28 -1.70
CA ASN A 36 -5.15 36.99 -2.21
C ASN A 36 -5.13 36.55 -3.68
N GLN A 37 -4.29 37.14 -4.52
CA GLN A 37 -4.09 36.72 -5.90
C GLN A 37 -3.49 35.31 -5.99
N LEU A 38 -2.55 34.97 -5.11
CA LEU A 38 -2.00 33.62 -5.00
C LEU A 38 -3.06 32.61 -4.54
N GLU A 39 -3.82 32.91 -3.49
CA GLU A 39 -4.89 32.03 -2.97
C GLU A 39 -6.06 31.80 -3.95
N ARG A 40 -6.23 32.68 -4.94
CA ARG A 40 -7.25 32.57 -6.00
C ARG A 40 -6.68 32.05 -7.33
N ASP A 41 -5.43 31.61 -7.34
CA ASP A 41 -4.72 31.16 -8.55
C ASP A 41 -4.69 32.20 -9.68
N GLN A 42 -4.84 33.49 -9.36
CA GLN A 42 -4.73 34.58 -10.33
C GLN A 42 -3.26 34.85 -10.71
N ARG A 43 -2.33 34.48 -9.82
CA ARG A 43 -0.89 34.50 -10.09
C ARG A 43 -0.25 33.17 -9.69
N PRO A 44 0.69 32.65 -10.49
CA PRO A 44 1.47 31.49 -10.10
C PRO A 44 2.42 31.86 -8.95
N MET A 45 2.67 30.92 -8.05
CA MET A 45 3.66 31.08 -7.01
C MET A 45 5.08 31.07 -7.58
N THR A 46 5.90 32.01 -7.14
CA THR A 46 7.31 32.06 -7.49
C THR A 46 8.14 31.15 -6.59
N ILE A 47 9.34 30.78 -7.04
CA ILE A 47 10.28 29.97 -6.26
C ILE A 47 10.62 30.64 -4.92
N ALA A 48 10.77 31.97 -4.92
CA ALA A 48 11.02 32.73 -3.69
C ALA A 48 9.90 32.57 -2.66
N VAL A 49 8.64 32.58 -3.09
CA VAL A 49 7.48 32.37 -2.20
C VAL A 49 7.45 30.93 -1.70
N LEU A 50 7.74 29.95 -2.55
CA LEU A 50 7.81 28.53 -2.18
C LEU A 50 8.90 28.24 -1.14
N LEU A 51 10.12 28.75 -1.36
CA LEU A 51 11.22 28.59 -0.41
C LEU A 51 10.89 29.21 0.95
N LYS A 52 10.23 30.36 0.93
CA LYS A 52 9.82 31.06 2.15
C LYS A 52 8.69 30.35 2.89
N LEU A 53 7.73 29.76 2.17
CA LEU A 53 6.70 28.90 2.74
C LEU A 53 7.33 27.65 3.38
N ASN A 54 8.27 27.00 2.69
CA ASN A 54 8.95 25.81 3.20
C ASN A 54 9.77 26.13 4.45
N SER A 55 10.55 27.22 4.46
CA SER A 55 11.36 27.59 5.62
C SER A 55 10.52 28.05 6.83
N THR A 56 9.37 28.69 6.58
CA THR A 56 8.53 29.25 7.66
C THR A 56 7.66 28.20 8.32
N PHE A 57 7.15 27.24 7.53
CA PHE A 57 6.18 26.25 7.99
C PHE A 57 6.72 24.82 8.03
N ASP A 58 8.01 24.63 7.75
CA ASP A 58 8.70 23.33 7.69
C ASP A 58 7.99 22.35 6.74
N LEU A 59 7.74 22.80 5.51
CA LEU A 59 6.99 22.03 4.50
C LEU A 59 7.95 21.24 3.60
N ASP A 60 7.57 19.99 3.29
CA ASP A 60 8.23 19.17 2.26
C ASP A 60 8.32 19.95 0.94
N VAL A 61 9.45 19.88 0.23
CA VAL A 61 9.66 20.51 -1.09
C VAL A 61 8.58 20.11 -2.10
N GLN A 62 7.98 18.92 -1.91
CA GLN A 62 6.86 18.43 -2.70
C GLN A 62 5.46 18.84 -2.19
N PHE A 63 5.33 19.61 -1.11
CA PHE A 63 4.03 20.03 -0.56
C PHE A 63 3.19 20.77 -1.61
N PHE A 64 3.85 21.58 -2.45
CA PHE A 64 3.23 22.29 -3.56
C PHE A 64 3.45 21.61 -4.93
N ALA A 65 4.05 20.41 -4.96
CA ALA A 65 4.18 19.61 -6.19
C ALA A 65 2.85 18.91 -6.54
N ALA A 66 2.60 18.67 -7.82
CA ALA A 66 1.37 18.06 -8.32
C ALA A 66 1.09 16.66 -7.71
N ASP A 67 2.13 15.91 -7.35
CA ASP A 67 2.06 14.51 -6.90
C ASP A 67 1.24 14.25 -5.63
N LYS A 68 1.01 15.26 -4.77
CA LYS A 68 0.16 15.08 -3.59
C LYS A 68 -1.31 14.84 -3.95
N ASP A 69 -1.76 15.44 -5.05
CA ASP A 69 -3.13 15.24 -5.55
C ASP A 69 -3.22 13.98 -6.43
N ALA A 70 -2.11 13.41 -6.92
CA ALA A 70 -2.12 12.24 -7.78
C ALA A 70 -2.89 11.04 -7.19
N ARG A 71 -2.89 10.87 -5.86
CA ARG A 71 -3.71 9.86 -5.17
C ARG A 71 -5.19 10.17 -5.26
N LEU A 72 -5.58 11.37 -4.84
CA LEU A 72 -6.96 11.80 -4.84
C LEU A 72 -7.51 11.89 -6.27
N VAL A 73 -6.70 12.34 -7.23
CA VAL A 73 -7.00 12.35 -8.66
C VAL A 73 -7.18 10.94 -9.18
N SER A 74 -6.29 10.00 -8.84
CA SER A 74 -6.43 8.59 -9.23
C SER A 74 -7.71 7.98 -8.64
N ASP A 75 -7.95 8.17 -7.34
CA ASP A 75 -9.15 7.68 -6.65
C ASP A 75 -10.44 8.29 -7.25
N LEU A 76 -10.40 9.58 -7.58
CA LEU A 76 -11.54 10.31 -8.14
C LEU A 76 -11.79 9.94 -9.60
N HIS A 77 -10.72 9.74 -10.38
CA HIS A 77 -10.80 9.23 -11.74
C HIS A 77 -11.45 7.84 -11.76
N GLU A 78 -10.99 6.94 -10.90
CA GLU A 78 -11.61 5.62 -10.73
C GLU A 78 -13.11 5.73 -10.40
N ALA A 79 -13.47 6.56 -9.42
CA ALA A 79 -14.86 6.77 -9.01
C ALA A 79 -15.76 7.35 -10.12
N LEU A 80 -15.23 8.28 -10.92
CA LEU A 80 -15.96 8.95 -11.99
C LEU A 80 -16.08 8.08 -13.24
N VAL A 81 -15.07 7.28 -13.57
CA VAL A 81 -15.13 6.33 -14.69
C VAL A 81 -16.20 5.26 -14.44
N ASP A 82 -16.34 4.78 -13.20
CA ASP A 82 -17.35 3.78 -12.85
C ASP A 82 -18.78 4.36 -12.85
N SER A 83 -18.93 5.64 -12.48
CA SER A 83 -20.24 6.30 -12.39
C SER A 83 -20.71 6.94 -13.72
N ALA A 84 -19.82 7.07 -14.70
CA ALA A 84 -20.09 7.76 -15.96
C ALA A 84 -20.98 6.95 -16.90
N ILE A 85 -22.28 7.17 -16.84
CA ILE A 85 -23.22 6.75 -17.88
C ILE A 85 -23.06 7.70 -19.08
N GLY A 86 -22.14 7.36 -19.99
CA GLY A 86 -22.11 7.93 -21.36
C GLY A 86 -21.23 9.16 -21.62
N SER A 87 -20.58 9.78 -20.62
CA SER A 87 -19.60 10.85 -20.87
C SER A 87 -18.41 10.78 -19.91
N SER A 88 -17.17 10.70 -20.45
CA SER A 88 -15.97 10.64 -19.62
C SER A 88 -15.54 12.04 -19.21
N VAL A 89 -15.32 12.27 -17.91
CA VAL A 89 -14.76 13.53 -17.42
C VAL A 89 -13.29 13.61 -17.83
N PRO A 90 -12.84 14.68 -18.52
CA PRO A 90 -11.45 14.81 -18.93
C PRO A 90 -10.52 14.94 -17.71
N MET A 91 -9.32 14.37 -17.81
CA MET A 91 -8.38 14.29 -16.68
C MET A 91 -8.03 15.67 -16.10
N SER A 92 -8.00 16.71 -16.92
CA SER A 92 -7.77 18.09 -16.47
C SER A 92 -8.83 18.60 -15.49
N GLU A 93 -10.09 18.21 -15.66
CA GLU A 93 -11.18 18.60 -14.75
C GLU A 93 -11.10 17.83 -13.42
N ILE A 94 -10.67 16.57 -13.46
CA ILE A 94 -10.45 15.74 -12.27
C ILE A 94 -9.27 16.30 -11.46
N GLU A 95 -8.18 16.66 -12.13
CA GLU A 95 -7.04 17.36 -11.52
C GLU A 95 -7.46 18.68 -10.87
N GLU A 96 -8.28 19.47 -11.57
CA GLU A 96 -8.80 20.74 -11.05
C GLU A 96 -9.71 20.56 -9.84
N LEU A 97 -10.60 19.56 -9.85
CA LEU A 97 -11.51 19.25 -8.75
C LEU A 97 -10.74 18.78 -7.50
N ALA A 98 -9.75 17.89 -7.68
CA ALA A 98 -8.91 17.41 -6.59
C ALA A 98 -8.07 18.55 -5.98
N ALA A 99 -7.54 19.45 -6.83
CA ALA A 99 -6.73 20.57 -6.38
C ALA A 99 -7.55 21.66 -5.66
N ARG A 100 -8.71 22.03 -6.21
CA ARG A 100 -9.55 23.14 -5.70
C ARG A 100 -10.52 22.74 -4.62
N MET A 101 -11.13 21.55 -4.71
CA MET A 101 -12.22 21.10 -3.83
C MET A 101 -11.97 19.68 -3.32
N PRO A 102 -10.84 19.41 -2.63
CA PRO A 102 -10.48 18.06 -2.19
C PRO A 102 -11.46 17.46 -1.18
N GLY A 103 -12.19 18.28 -0.42
CA GLY A 103 -13.24 17.81 0.49
C GLY A 103 -14.37 17.13 -0.28
N VAL A 104 -14.83 17.77 -1.36
CA VAL A 104 -15.84 17.21 -2.26
C VAL A 104 -15.30 15.99 -3.00
N ALA A 105 -14.07 16.05 -3.52
CA ALA A 105 -13.43 14.91 -4.16
C ALA A 105 -13.34 13.69 -3.22
N ARG A 106 -12.94 13.89 -1.94
CA ARG A 106 -12.92 12.81 -0.94
C ARG A 106 -14.31 12.26 -0.65
N THR A 107 -15.33 13.11 -0.57
CA THR A 107 -16.72 12.66 -0.38
C THR A 107 -17.20 11.81 -1.55
N LEU A 108 -16.90 12.21 -2.80
CA LEU A 108 -17.24 11.43 -3.99
C LEU A 108 -16.55 10.07 -4.00
N VAL A 109 -15.24 10.04 -3.71
CA VAL A 109 -14.49 8.78 -3.56
C VAL A 109 -15.12 7.90 -2.48
N THR A 110 -15.51 8.47 -1.34
CA THR A 110 -16.17 7.74 -0.24
C THR A 110 -17.54 7.20 -0.63
N MET A 111 -18.33 7.97 -1.38
CA MET A 111 -19.63 7.53 -1.91
C MET A 111 -19.46 6.37 -2.89
N HIS A 112 -18.54 6.49 -3.84
CA HIS A 112 -18.24 5.43 -4.80
C HIS A 112 -17.77 4.15 -4.11
N ARG A 113 -16.91 4.24 -3.09
CA ARG A 113 -16.50 3.07 -2.28
C ARG A 113 -17.68 2.37 -1.64
N ARG A 114 -18.61 3.13 -1.06
CA ARG A 114 -19.83 2.57 -0.45
C ARG A 114 -20.74 1.92 -1.50
N LEU A 115 -20.87 2.54 -2.67
CA LEU A 115 -21.62 1.98 -3.79
C LEU A 115 -21.00 0.64 -4.24
N TYR A 116 -19.69 0.62 -4.51
CA TYR A 116 -19.00 -0.57 -4.96
C TYR A 116 -19.06 -1.70 -3.92
N ALA A 117 -18.85 -1.40 -2.64
CA ALA A 117 -19.01 -2.39 -1.57
C ALA A 117 -20.44 -2.94 -1.50
N ALA A 118 -21.46 -2.10 -1.69
CA ALA A 118 -22.86 -2.54 -1.74
C ALA A 118 -23.14 -3.40 -2.99
N THR A 119 -22.57 -3.07 -4.15
CA THR A 119 -22.71 -3.85 -5.38
C THR A 119 -21.97 -5.19 -5.30
N ASP A 120 -20.75 -5.22 -4.76
CA ASP A 120 -19.99 -6.46 -4.55
C ASP A 120 -20.70 -7.37 -3.54
N GLN A 121 -21.30 -6.80 -2.49
CA GLN A 121 -22.17 -7.55 -1.58
C GLN A 121 -23.41 -8.08 -2.28
N LEU A 122 -24.07 -7.30 -3.16
CA LEU A 122 -25.20 -7.79 -3.96
C LEU A 122 -24.78 -8.93 -4.90
N ASP A 123 -23.62 -8.84 -5.54
CA ASP A 123 -23.06 -9.92 -6.36
C ASP A 123 -22.77 -11.17 -5.51
N GLN A 124 -22.17 -11.01 -4.32
CA GLN A 124 -21.93 -12.11 -3.37
C GLN A 124 -23.23 -12.70 -2.80
N PHE A 125 -24.25 -11.88 -2.55
CA PHE A 125 -25.56 -12.28 -2.04
C PHE A 125 -26.38 -12.98 -3.12
N SER A 126 -26.31 -12.51 -4.36
CA SER A 126 -26.91 -13.19 -5.52
C SER A 126 -26.29 -14.56 -5.75
N ALA A 127 -24.99 -14.73 -5.45
CA ALA A 127 -24.32 -16.03 -5.41
C ALA A 127 -24.69 -16.88 -4.17
N HIS A 128 -25.20 -16.27 -3.09
CA HIS A 128 -25.57 -16.91 -1.82
C HIS A 128 -27.08 -17.08 -1.56
N LEU A 129 -27.94 -16.88 -2.56
CA LEU A 129 -29.40 -17.13 -2.46
C LEU A 129 -29.81 -18.59 -2.11
N ALA A 130 -28.87 -19.45 -1.72
CA ALA A 130 -29.09 -20.71 -1.05
C ALA A 130 -29.14 -20.62 0.50
N GLY A 131 -29.00 -19.46 1.14
CA GLY A 131 -29.02 -19.33 2.61
C GLY A 131 -29.61 -18.01 3.12
N THR A 132 -30.69 -18.09 3.88
CA THR A 132 -31.44 -16.98 4.48
C THR A 132 -30.71 -16.33 5.65
N GLN A 133 -30.26 -15.06 5.51
CA GLN A 133 -30.21 -14.07 6.61
C GLN A 133 -30.36 -12.63 6.07
N SER A 134 -31.06 -11.77 6.81
CA SER A 134 -31.41 -10.39 6.46
C SER A 134 -30.23 -9.40 6.61
N PRO A 135 -30.19 -8.27 5.88
CA PRO A 135 -29.04 -7.38 5.82
C PRO A 135 -29.13 -6.20 6.81
N GLU A 136 -28.16 -6.07 7.71
CA GLU A 136 -27.83 -4.80 8.37
C GLU A 136 -26.92 -3.96 7.45
N ALA A 137 -27.03 -2.64 7.57
CA ALA A 137 -26.38 -1.66 6.70
C ALA A 137 -24.85 -1.84 6.57
N ALA A 138 -24.33 -1.65 5.35
CA ALA A 138 -22.94 -1.87 4.95
C ALA A 138 -21.90 -1.05 5.77
N ILE A 139 -21.29 -1.71 6.76
CA ILE A 139 -20.10 -1.25 7.47
C ILE A 139 -18.88 -1.80 6.71
N PRO A 140 -17.85 -0.98 6.39
CA PRO A 140 -16.61 -1.49 5.81
C PRO A 140 -16.04 -2.63 6.66
N MET A 141 -15.51 -3.66 6.02
CA MET A 141 -14.96 -4.79 6.77
C MET A 141 -13.69 -4.35 7.52
N PRO A 142 -13.43 -4.85 8.74
CA PRO A 142 -12.31 -4.36 9.57
C PRO A 142 -10.94 -4.35 8.89
N PHE A 143 -10.68 -5.29 7.97
CA PHE A 143 -9.42 -5.34 7.22
C PHE A 143 -9.27 -4.20 6.19
N GLU A 144 -10.38 -3.67 5.68
CA GLU A 144 -10.40 -2.56 4.73
C GLU A 144 -10.09 -1.24 5.42
N ASP A 145 -10.66 -1.00 6.60
CA ASP A 145 -10.34 0.18 7.41
C ASP A 145 -8.85 0.23 7.74
N VAL A 146 -8.27 -0.92 8.12
CA VAL A 146 -6.85 -1.03 8.42
C VAL A 146 -5.99 -0.85 7.16
N ARG A 147 -6.39 -1.42 6.02
CA ARG A 147 -5.72 -1.19 4.72
C ARG A 147 -5.67 0.30 4.40
N ASP A 148 -6.82 0.97 4.50
CA ASP A 148 -6.96 2.40 4.20
C ASP A 148 -6.14 3.26 5.18
N PHE A 149 -6.14 2.90 6.46
CA PHE A 149 -5.33 3.55 7.50
C PHE A 149 -3.82 3.56 7.16
N PHE A 150 -3.28 2.43 6.68
CA PHE A 150 -1.88 2.35 6.23
C PHE A 150 -1.66 3.07 4.89
N TYR A 151 -2.62 2.96 3.96
CA TYR A 151 -2.56 3.65 2.67
C TYR A 151 -2.46 5.16 2.86
N ASP A 152 -3.31 5.76 3.70
CA ASP A 152 -3.36 7.21 3.95
C ASP A 152 -2.04 7.74 4.53
N ARG A 153 -1.29 6.88 5.21
CA ARG A 153 0.05 7.17 5.77
C ARG A 153 1.21 6.82 4.82
N ARG A 154 0.93 6.58 3.53
CA ARG A 154 1.92 6.15 2.52
C ARG A 154 2.70 4.90 2.95
N ASN A 155 2.03 4.02 3.69
CA ASN A 155 2.58 2.79 4.24
C ASN A 155 3.86 2.99 5.08
N HIS A 156 4.05 4.16 5.70
CA HIS A 156 5.16 4.44 6.60
C HIS A 156 4.67 5.10 7.89
N ILE A 157 5.11 4.57 9.03
CA ILE A 157 4.70 5.02 10.37
C ILE A 157 5.94 5.58 11.08
N PRO A 158 6.26 6.89 10.94
CA PRO A 158 7.54 7.46 11.37
C PRO A 158 7.89 7.17 12.82
N ASP A 159 6.93 7.32 13.73
CA ASP A 159 7.17 7.20 15.17
C ASP A 159 7.51 5.78 15.62
N LEU A 160 6.95 4.77 14.96
CA LEU A 160 7.26 3.36 15.22
C LEU A 160 8.52 2.92 14.50
N ASP A 161 8.75 3.42 13.29
CA ASP A 161 9.96 3.12 12.51
C ASP A 161 11.22 3.62 13.22
N LEU A 162 11.16 4.88 13.69
CA LEU A 162 12.24 5.49 14.47
C LEU A 162 12.44 4.77 15.81
N ALA A 163 11.37 4.44 16.53
CA ALA A 163 11.47 3.72 17.79
C ALA A 163 12.11 2.34 17.62
N ALA A 164 11.77 1.63 16.54
CA ALA A 164 12.36 0.33 16.23
C ALA A 164 13.87 0.45 15.93
N GLU A 165 14.27 1.43 15.13
CA GLU A 165 15.67 1.66 14.80
C GLU A 165 16.50 2.14 16.02
N GLN A 166 15.93 3.01 16.86
CA GLN A 166 16.53 3.42 18.12
C GLN A 166 16.73 2.24 19.07
N LEU A 167 15.71 1.39 19.25
CA LEU A 167 15.81 0.20 20.10
C LEU A 167 16.93 -0.73 19.61
N PHE A 168 17.05 -0.89 18.29
CA PHE A 168 18.11 -1.67 17.66
C PHE A 168 19.51 -1.12 17.99
N ASP A 169 19.69 0.20 17.88
CA ASP A 169 20.97 0.87 18.11
C ASP A 169 21.35 0.95 19.59
N GLU A 170 20.41 1.33 20.45
CA GLU A 170 20.61 1.47 21.90
C GLU A 170 21.06 0.15 22.54
N HIS A 171 20.46 -0.96 22.11
CA HIS A 171 20.80 -2.30 22.61
C HIS A 171 21.87 -3.00 21.78
N LYS A 172 22.52 -2.26 20.86
CA LYS A 172 23.65 -2.72 20.04
C LYS A 172 23.35 -4.05 19.33
N LEU A 173 22.12 -4.19 18.85
CA LEU A 173 21.72 -5.35 18.07
C LEU A 173 22.54 -5.39 16.78
N THR A 174 22.76 -6.61 16.28
CA THR A 174 23.48 -6.85 15.03
C THR A 174 22.62 -7.69 14.10
N ILE A 175 22.79 -7.47 12.79
CA ILE A 175 22.12 -8.30 11.78
C ILE A 175 22.68 -9.72 11.88
N GLY A 176 21.77 -10.71 11.92
CA GLY A 176 22.10 -12.13 12.07
C GLY A 176 21.73 -12.69 13.45
N SER A 177 21.06 -13.84 13.50
CA SER A 177 20.61 -14.49 14.75
C SER A 177 19.82 -13.55 15.70
N LEU A 178 19.00 -12.67 15.13
CA LEU A 178 18.23 -11.67 15.89
C LEU A 178 17.23 -12.33 16.86
N ASP A 179 16.77 -13.54 16.59
CA ASP A 179 15.91 -14.29 17.51
C ASP A 179 16.56 -14.51 18.89
N ARG A 180 17.84 -14.85 18.90
CA ARG A 180 18.61 -15.04 20.14
C ARG A 180 18.90 -13.72 20.83
N GLN A 181 19.26 -12.69 20.07
CA GLN A 181 19.56 -11.37 20.63
C GLN A 181 18.30 -10.73 21.25
N LEU A 182 17.16 -10.80 20.56
CA LEU A 182 15.88 -10.31 21.08
C LEU A 182 15.37 -11.13 22.27
N ALA A 183 15.63 -12.45 22.31
CA ALA A 183 15.30 -13.25 23.48
C ALA A 183 16.10 -12.83 24.73
N ARG A 184 17.39 -12.49 24.57
CA ARG A 184 18.19 -11.92 25.68
C ARG A 184 17.66 -10.56 26.09
N LEU A 185 17.35 -9.69 25.12
CA LEU A 185 16.78 -8.37 25.38
C LEU A 185 15.47 -8.46 26.18
N MET A 186 14.57 -9.39 25.83
CA MET A 186 13.33 -9.63 26.58
C MET A 186 13.59 -10.03 28.03
N SER A 187 14.62 -10.85 28.28
CA SER A 187 15.00 -11.25 29.63
C SER A 187 15.62 -10.10 30.42
N GLU A 188 16.54 -9.34 29.82
CA GLU A 188 17.31 -8.29 30.49
C GLU A 188 16.48 -7.04 30.77
N LEU A 189 15.64 -6.63 29.81
CA LEU A 189 14.88 -5.37 29.89
C LEU A 189 13.51 -5.55 30.55
N LEU A 190 12.86 -6.70 30.34
CA LEU A 190 11.45 -6.90 30.67
C LEU A 190 11.19 -8.09 31.60
N ASP A 191 12.23 -8.83 32.00
CA ASP A 191 12.11 -10.04 32.82
C ASP A 191 11.14 -11.06 32.18
N VAL A 192 11.18 -11.16 30.85
CA VAL A 192 10.36 -12.10 30.07
C VAL A 192 11.22 -13.24 29.55
N THR A 193 10.81 -14.46 29.90
CA THR A 193 11.47 -15.68 29.40
C THR A 193 10.92 -16.06 28.04
N VAL A 194 11.79 -16.23 27.04
CA VAL A 194 11.41 -16.73 25.71
C VAL A 194 11.71 -18.22 25.60
N LEU A 195 10.67 -19.02 25.39
CA LEU A 195 10.77 -20.48 25.24
C LEU A 195 10.36 -20.93 23.85
N ILE A 196 11.04 -21.94 23.32
CA ILE A 196 10.65 -22.61 22.08
C ILE A 196 10.08 -23.98 22.48
N ARG A 197 8.78 -24.21 22.23
CA ARG A 197 8.07 -25.43 22.62
C ARG A 197 7.28 -26.05 21.46
N GLY A 198 6.81 -27.28 21.67
CA GLY A 198 6.03 -28.09 20.73
C GLY A 198 6.84 -29.22 20.08
N ASP A 199 6.15 -30.22 19.53
CA ASP A 199 6.75 -31.35 18.82
C ASP A 199 7.26 -30.98 17.40
N GLY A 200 7.05 -29.73 16.97
CA GLY A 200 7.46 -29.20 15.67
C GLY A 200 6.56 -29.61 14.51
N ALA A 201 5.71 -30.62 14.68
CA ALA A 201 4.76 -31.13 13.69
C ALA A 201 3.33 -30.63 13.95
N ASP A 202 2.98 -30.38 15.21
CA ASP A 202 1.68 -29.86 15.62
C ASP A 202 1.51 -28.38 15.22
N ARG A 203 0.53 -28.17 14.36
CA ARG A 203 0.15 -26.85 13.83
C ARG A 203 -0.89 -26.14 14.67
N SER A 204 -1.62 -26.86 15.52
CA SER A 204 -2.59 -26.26 16.44
C SER A 204 -1.88 -25.34 17.43
N VAL A 205 -0.61 -25.63 17.75
CA VAL A 205 0.26 -24.76 18.53
C VAL A 205 0.39 -23.39 17.84
N PRO A 206 -0.03 -22.28 18.46
CA PRO A 206 0.06 -20.95 17.87
C PRO A 206 1.52 -20.55 17.63
N LYS A 207 1.76 -19.65 16.66
CA LYS A 207 3.13 -19.17 16.35
C LYS A 207 3.82 -18.56 17.58
N ARG A 208 3.03 -17.82 18.38
CA ARG A 208 3.45 -17.25 19.66
C ARG A 208 2.29 -17.30 20.65
N HIS A 209 2.61 -17.43 21.93
CA HIS A 209 1.69 -17.22 23.04
C HIS A 209 2.46 -16.53 24.17
N TYR A 210 1.96 -15.38 24.63
CA TYR A 210 2.56 -14.65 25.74
C TYR A 210 1.64 -14.76 26.94
N ASP A 211 2.16 -15.35 28.02
CA ASP A 211 1.49 -15.39 29.31
C ASP A 211 2.03 -14.24 30.19
N ARG A 212 1.11 -13.38 30.63
CA ARG A 212 1.42 -12.19 31.43
C ARG A 212 1.69 -12.53 32.90
N GLU A 213 1.10 -13.61 33.42
CA GLU A 213 1.28 -14.01 34.82
C GLU A 213 2.67 -14.61 35.02
N SER A 214 3.04 -15.58 34.16
CA SER A 214 4.36 -16.22 34.20
C SER A 214 5.46 -15.46 33.44
N ARG A 215 5.14 -14.32 32.81
CA ARG A 215 6.05 -13.53 31.95
C ARG A 215 6.81 -14.41 30.97
N THR A 216 6.09 -15.31 30.31
CA THR A 216 6.69 -16.31 29.42
C THR A 216 6.14 -16.16 28.01
N LEU A 217 7.02 -15.90 27.04
CA LEU A 217 6.72 -15.94 25.61
C LEU A 217 7.08 -17.31 25.05
N THR A 218 6.08 -18.11 24.73
CA THR A 218 6.27 -19.41 24.06
C THR A 218 6.15 -19.25 22.55
N LEU A 219 7.14 -19.75 21.80
CA LEU A 219 7.19 -19.78 20.35
C LEU A 219 7.08 -21.21 19.84
N ALA A 220 6.40 -21.40 18.71
CA ALA A 220 6.32 -22.70 18.06
C ALA A 220 7.68 -23.14 17.51
N ARG A 221 8.08 -24.38 17.79
CA ARG A 221 9.36 -24.95 17.34
C ARG A 221 9.59 -24.93 15.81
N ARG A 222 8.51 -25.02 15.03
CA ARG A 222 8.52 -25.00 13.55
C ARG A 222 8.91 -23.68 12.90
N LEU A 223 8.99 -22.59 13.67
CA LEU A 223 9.36 -21.29 13.14
C LEU A 223 10.86 -21.24 12.83
N GLN A 224 11.21 -20.66 11.69
CA GLN A 224 12.60 -20.34 11.32
C GLN A 224 13.13 -19.16 12.16
N PRO A 225 14.46 -18.96 12.27
CA PRO A 225 15.05 -17.90 13.08
C PRO A 225 14.47 -16.51 12.81
N GLY A 226 14.39 -16.06 11.55
CA GLY A 226 13.77 -14.78 11.21
C GLY A 226 12.29 -14.67 11.61
N GLN A 227 11.54 -15.78 11.53
CA GLN A 227 10.14 -15.81 11.98
C GLN A 227 10.02 -15.73 13.50
N ARG A 228 10.94 -16.36 14.24
CA ARG A 228 11.02 -16.25 15.71
C ARG A 228 11.36 -14.82 16.11
N ALA A 229 12.36 -14.21 15.48
CA ALA A 229 12.73 -12.81 15.67
C ALA A 229 11.52 -11.89 15.44
N PHE A 230 10.79 -12.09 14.35
CA PHE A 230 9.56 -11.33 14.07
C PHE A 230 8.52 -11.49 15.19
N GLN A 231 8.24 -12.72 15.65
CA GLN A 231 7.27 -12.94 16.74
C GLN A 231 7.70 -12.31 18.07
N ILE A 232 8.99 -12.36 18.42
CA ILE A 232 9.54 -11.71 19.61
C ILE A 232 9.39 -10.19 19.49
N ALA A 233 9.77 -9.64 18.33
CA ALA A 233 9.66 -8.21 18.04
C ALA A 233 8.21 -7.71 18.06
N THR A 234 7.24 -8.51 17.59
CA THR A 234 5.81 -8.19 17.70
C THR A 234 5.37 -8.11 19.16
N THR A 235 5.82 -9.04 20.01
CA THR A 235 5.53 -8.98 21.46
C THR A 235 6.21 -7.78 22.11
N LEU A 236 7.47 -7.47 21.76
CA LEU A 236 8.17 -6.26 22.22
C LEU A 236 7.38 -5.00 21.90
N ALA A 237 6.79 -4.89 20.71
CA ALA A 237 5.97 -3.75 20.32
C ALA A 237 4.82 -3.51 21.32
N PHE A 238 4.13 -4.58 21.72
CA PHE A 238 3.04 -4.49 22.71
C PHE A 238 3.53 -4.23 24.13
N LEU A 239 4.72 -4.69 24.52
CA LEU A 239 5.24 -4.48 25.87
C LEU A 239 5.85 -3.08 26.06
N LEU A 240 6.57 -2.57 25.05
CA LEU A 240 7.31 -1.31 25.13
C LEU A 240 6.57 -0.11 24.55
N HIS A 241 5.71 -0.33 23.55
CA HIS A 241 5.13 0.75 22.75
C HIS A 241 3.61 0.72 22.72
N ASP A 242 2.95 0.04 23.66
CA ASP A 242 1.49 -0.04 23.77
C ASP A 242 0.80 1.33 23.66
N LYS A 243 1.23 2.28 24.50
CA LYS A 243 0.70 3.65 24.53
C LYS A 243 0.92 4.41 23.22
N LYS A 244 2.06 4.16 22.56
CA LYS A 244 2.38 4.79 21.27
C LYS A 244 1.55 4.19 20.14
N ILE A 245 1.31 2.89 20.18
CA ILE A 245 0.39 2.20 19.27
C ILE A 245 -1.02 2.76 19.47
N ASP A 246 -1.51 2.89 20.71
CA ASP A 246 -2.81 3.50 21.00
C ASP A 246 -2.91 4.92 20.48
N SER A 247 -1.91 5.77 20.76
CA SER A 247 -1.94 7.16 20.29
C SER A 247 -2.02 7.25 18.76
N ILE A 248 -1.32 6.36 18.05
CA ILE A 248 -1.34 6.33 16.57
C ILE A 248 -2.72 5.91 16.03
N VAL A 249 -3.37 4.95 16.69
CA VAL A 249 -4.72 4.50 16.33
C VAL A 249 -5.76 5.55 16.69
N ASP A 250 -5.63 6.22 17.83
CA ASP A 250 -6.56 7.27 18.29
C ASP A 250 -6.61 8.46 17.35
N VAL A 251 -5.49 8.82 16.70
CA VAL A 251 -5.47 9.87 15.66
C VAL A 251 -6.37 9.53 14.46
N ALA A 252 -6.63 8.25 14.17
CA ALA A 252 -7.54 7.86 13.09
C ALA A 252 -9.04 8.05 13.44
N GLY A 253 -9.35 8.32 14.72
CA GLY A 253 -10.69 8.65 15.19
C GLY A 253 -11.74 7.59 14.83
N ASP A 254 -12.89 8.07 14.36
CA ASP A 254 -14.13 7.30 14.16
C ASP A 254 -14.04 6.16 13.10
N THR A 255 -12.93 6.04 12.38
CA THR A 255 -12.73 5.00 11.35
C THR A 255 -12.21 3.68 11.89
N LEU A 256 -11.57 3.67 13.08
CA LEU A 256 -10.97 2.47 13.67
C LEU A 256 -11.60 2.14 15.03
N ILE A 257 -12.84 1.64 15.00
CA ILE A 257 -13.62 1.24 16.19
C ILE A 257 -13.66 -0.30 16.27
N GLY A 258 -13.87 -0.85 17.48
CA GLY A 258 -14.13 -2.28 17.69
C GLY A 258 -13.03 -3.21 17.14
N GLU A 259 -13.40 -4.10 16.22
CA GLU A 259 -12.49 -5.06 15.60
C GLU A 259 -11.43 -4.38 14.72
N SER A 260 -11.77 -3.30 14.00
CA SER A 260 -10.83 -2.51 13.18
C SER A 260 -9.72 -1.93 14.04
N ARG A 261 -10.04 -1.47 15.26
CA ARG A 261 -9.05 -0.99 16.24
C ARG A 261 -8.05 -2.09 16.61
N THR A 262 -8.56 -3.26 16.96
CA THR A 262 -7.73 -4.40 17.38
C THR A 262 -6.82 -4.86 16.24
N LEU A 263 -7.37 -4.93 15.03
CA LEU A 263 -6.62 -5.31 13.84
C LEU A 263 -5.56 -4.25 13.47
N ALA A 264 -5.86 -2.96 13.63
CA ALA A 264 -4.89 -1.88 13.44
C ALA A 264 -3.73 -1.98 14.44
N ARG A 265 -4.02 -2.24 15.72
CA ARG A 265 -2.99 -2.47 16.75
C ARG A 265 -2.06 -3.63 16.40
N ILE A 266 -2.63 -4.75 15.91
CA ILE A 266 -1.85 -5.90 15.42
C ILE A 266 -1.01 -5.51 14.19
N GLY A 267 -1.59 -4.76 13.25
CA GLY A 267 -0.89 -4.25 12.06
C GLY A 267 0.30 -3.37 12.43
N LEU A 268 0.14 -2.46 13.39
CA LEU A 268 1.20 -1.57 13.87
C LEU A 268 2.30 -2.33 14.63
N ALA A 269 1.94 -3.32 15.44
CA ALA A 269 2.92 -4.20 16.09
C ALA A 269 3.72 -5.03 15.06
N ASN A 270 3.08 -5.49 13.99
CA ASN A 270 3.76 -6.15 12.88
C ASN A 270 4.65 -5.19 12.08
N TYR A 271 4.22 -3.94 11.89
CA TYR A 271 5.03 -2.88 11.28
C TYR A 271 6.30 -2.65 12.10
N PHE A 272 6.17 -2.45 13.41
CA PHE A 272 7.29 -2.28 14.33
C PHE A 272 8.23 -3.49 14.29
N ALA A 273 7.68 -4.71 14.30
CA ALA A 273 8.48 -5.93 14.23
C ALA A 273 9.33 -5.99 12.95
N GLY A 274 8.73 -5.64 11.79
CA GLY A 274 9.45 -5.51 10.53
C GLY A 274 10.52 -4.43 10.56
N ALA A 275 10.22 -3.26 11.13
CA ALA A 275 11.16 -2.15 11.25
C ALA A 275 12.32 -2.45 12.21
N LEU A 276 12.11 -3.27 13.24
CA LEU A 276 13.14 -3.66 14.20
C LEU A 276 14.10 -4.68 13.61
N ILE A 277 13.58 -5.72 12.94
CA ILE A 277 14.45 -6.75 12.35
C ILE A 277 15.07 -6.30 11.02
N LEU A 278 14.50 -5.27 10.38
CA LEU A 278 15.03 -4.60 9.19
C LEU A 278 15.19 -3.08 9.46
N PRO A 279 16.19 -2.66 10.26
CA PRO A 279 16.38 -1.25 10.63
C PRO A 279 16.50 -0.36 9.41
N TYR A 280 15.76 0.74 9.38
CA TYR A 280 15.49 1.52 8.17
C TYR A 280 16.74 1.90 7.39
N SER A 281 17.70 2.56 8.03
CA SER A 281 18.88 3.13 7.36
C SER A 281 19.80 2.04 6.86
N ARG A 282 19.94 0.94 7.62
CA ARG A 282 20.77 -0.23 7.25
C ARG A 282 20.12 -1.02 6.12
N PHE A 283 18.80 -1.19 6.18
CA PHE A 283 18.03 -1.91 5.18
C PHE A 283 17.95 -1.12 3.87
N LEU A 284 17.65 0.18 3.90
CA LEU A 284 17.64 1.03 2.70
C LEU A 284 19.00 1.02 2.00
N ARG A 285 20.09 1.20 2.76
CA ARG A 285 21.45 1.13 2.20
C ARG A 285 21.72 -0.21 1.53
N SER A 286 21.35 -1.31 2.19
CA SER A 286 21.51 -2.64 1.61
C SER A 286 20.64 -2.86 0.37
N ALA A 287 19.43 -2.30 0.35
CA ALA A 287 18.54 -2.38 -0.79
C ALA A 287 19.11 -1.60 -1.99
N GLU A 288 19.70 -0.43 -1.77
CA GLU A 288 20.36 0.33 -2.83
C GLU A 288 21.64 -0.35 -3.33
N GLU A 289 22.48 -0.84 -2.41
CA GLU A 289 23.72 -1.57 -2.73
C GLU A 289 23.45 -2.84 -3.55
N LEU A 290 22.38 -3.57 -3.23
CA LEU A 290 22.00 -4.82 -3.90
C LEU A 290 21.02 -4.60 -5.06
N HIS A 291 20.79 -3.35 -5.48
CA HIS A 291 19.84 -3.02 -6.55
C HIS A 291 18.47 -3.67 -6.34
N TYR A 292 17.98 -3.64 -5.10
CA TYR A 292 16.69 -4.18 -4.68
C TYR A 292 16.51 -5.69 -4.92
N ASP A 293 17.60 -6.46 -5.02
CA ASP A 293 17.52 -7.92 -5.09
C ASP A 293 16.91 -8.51 -3.80
N ILE A 294 15.66 -8.98 -3.92
CA ILE A 294 14.84 -9.47 -2.80
C ILE A 294 15.45 -10.74 -2.20
N ASP A 295 16.02 -11.63 -3.01
CA ASP A 295 16.60 -12.88 -2.52
C ASP A 295 17.91 -12.61 -1.76
N LEU A 296 18.76 -11.71 -2.27
CA LEU A 296 19.99 -11.33 -1.56
C LEU A 296 19.69 -10.56 -0.26
N LEU A 297 18.67 -9.70 -0.26
CA LEU A 297 18.19 -9.06 0.97
C LEU A 297 17.64 -10.08 1.97
N SER A 298 16.88 -11.07 1.49
CA SER A 298 16.39 -12.18 2.31
C SER A 298 17.52 -12.95 2.99
N LEU A 299 18.60 -13.22 2.26
CA LEU A 299 19.80 -13.86 2.80
C LEU A 299 20.52 -12.97 3.82
N ARG A 300 20.76 -11.70 3.48
CA ARG A 300 21.49 -10.74 4.32
C ARG A 300 20.82 -10.51 5.68
N PHE A 301 19.49 -10.48 5.72
CA PHE A 301 18.71 -10.20 6.92
C PHE A 301 18.04 -11.45 7.53
N GLU A 302 18.27 -12.64 6.99
CA GLU A 302 17.73 -13.93 7.47
C GLU A 302 16.19 -13.95 7.57
N VAL A 303 15.50 -13.30 6.62
CA VAL A 303 14.03 -13.20 6.57
C VAL A 303 13.47 -13.71 5.23
N GLY A 304 12.19 -14.08 5.23
CA GLY A 304 11.52 -14.58 4.03
C GLY A 304 11.20 -13.48 3.00
N PHE A 305 10.96 -13.92 1.75
CA PHE A 305 10.64 -13.05 0.60
C PHE A 305 9.50 -12.06 0.89
N GLU A 306 8.38 -12.53 1.47
CA GLU A 306 7.24 -11.66 1.83
C GLU A 306 7.65 -10.56 2.81
N THR A 307 8.51 -10.86 3.78
CA THR A 307 8.97 -9.89 4.79
C THR A 307 9.83 -8.80 4.17
N VAL A 308 10.72 -9.15 3.24
CA VAL A 308 11.54 -8.18 2.50
C VAL A 308 10.65 -7.27 1.66
N CYS A 309 9.74 -7.83 0.86
CA CYS A 309 8.81 -7.06 0.03
C CYS A 309 7.93 -6.11 0.87
N HIS A 310 7.48 -6.57 2.04
CA HIS A 310 6.72 -5.76 2.98
C HIS A 310 7.55 -4.62 3.57
N ARG A 311 8.87 -4.79 3.79
CA ARG A 311 9.71 -3.70 4.26
C ARG A 311 10.04 -2.71 3.15
N LEU A 312 10.35 -3.19 1.94
CA LEU A 312 10.59 -2.36 0.77
C LEU A 312 9.42 -1.40 0.50
N SER A 313 8.17 -1.87 0.68
CA SER A 313 6.98 -1.03 0.51
C SER A 313 6.77 0.03 1.60
N THR A 314 7.60 0.08 2.64
CA THR A 314 7.52 1.03 3.76
C THR A 314 8.61 2.11 3.75
N LEU A 315 9.54 2.09 2.78
CA LEU A 315 10.71 2.98 2.75
C LEU A 315 10.39 4.42 2.30
N GLN A 316 9.50 5.10 3.03
CA GLN A 316 8.98 6.44 2.72
C GLN A 316 9.34 7.50 3.78
N ARG A 317 10.38 7.27 4.59
CA ARG A 317 10.91 8.26 5.55
C ARG A 317 11.35 9.51 4.80
N HIS A 318 10.97 10.66 5.34
CA HIS A 318 11.36 11.96 4.78
C HIS A 318 12.89 12.11 4.78
N GLY A 319 13.45 12.61 3.67
CA GLY A 319 14.89 12.75 3.46
C GLY A 319 15.65 11.46 3.10
N GLN A 320 15.05 10.27 3.25
CA GLN A 320 15.69 8.97 2.97
C GLN A 320 14.69 8.00 2.33
N ARG A 321 14.13 8.34 1.16
CA ARG A 321 13.13 7.50 0.48
C ARG A 321 13.80 6.43 -0.39
N GLY A 322 13.29 5.21 -0.32
CA GLY A 322 13.57 4.16 -1.30
C GLY A 322 12.65 4.26 -2.52
N VAL A 323 12.75 3.28 -3.43
CA VAL A 323 11.79 3.13 -4.52
C VAL A 323 10.36 3.00 -3.96
N PRO A 324 9.38 3.79 -4.46
CA PRO A 324 8.00 3.71 -4.00
C PRO A 324 7.31 2.47 -4.57
N PHE A 325 7.20 1.42 -3.74
CA PHE A 325 6.59 0.16 -4.15
C PHE A 325 5.10 0.03 -3.84
N PHE A 326 4.43 -0.78 -4.67
CA PHE A 326 3.14 -1.39 -4.46
C PHE A 326 3.35 -2.85 -4.08
N PHE A 327 2.83 -3.26 -2.93
CA PHE A 327 2.88 -4.63 -2.46
C PHE A 327 1.50 -5.25 -2.54
N VAL A 328 1.40 -6.43 -3.13
CA VAL A 328 0.18 -7.23 -3.22
C VAL A 328 0.45 -8.67 -2.84
N ARG A 329 -0.54 -9.31 -2.22
CA ARG A 329 -0.55 -10.76 -1.99
C ARG A 329 -1.85 -11.35 -2.49
N THR A 330 -1.77 -12.28 -3.43
CA THR A 330 -2.93 -12.98 -3.99
C THR A 330 -2.87 -14.47 -3.69
N ASP A 331 -4.01 -15.16 -3.77
CA ASP A 331 -4.11 -16.62 -3.79
C ASP A 331 -4.36 -17.14 -5.23
N ARG A 332 -4.53 -18.46 -5.41
CA ARG A 332 -4.74 -19.08 -6.74
C ARG A 332 -6.10 -18.72 -7.37
N ALA A 333 -7.06 -18.29 -6.58
CA ALA A 333 -8.37 -17.85 -7.05
C ALA A 333 -8.38 -16.36 -7.43
N GLY A 334 -7.26 -15.67 -7.26
CA GLY A 334 -7.14 -14.24 -7.52
C GLY A 334 -7.60 -13.36 -6.36
N ASN A 335 -7.86 -13.93 -5.17
CA ASN A 335 -8.24 -13.14 -4.01
C ASN A 335 -7.03 -12.39 -3.46
N ILE A 336 -7.10 -11.06 -3.47
CA ILE A 336 -6.01 -10.22 -2.97
C ILE A 336 -6.19 -9.98 -1.47
N SER A 337 -5.42 -10.71 -0.67
CA SER A 337 -5.51 -10.70 0.80
C SER A 337 -4.65 -9.63 1.50
N LYS A 338 -3.73 -8.98 0.77
CA LYS A 338 -2.98 -7.81 1.27
C LYS A 338 -2.72 -6.82 0.14
N ARG A 339 -2.86 -5.53 0.47
CA ARG A 339 -2.50 -4.39 -0.38
C ARG A 339 -1.79 -3.34 0.47
N GLN A 340 -0.63 -2.91 0.03
CA GLN A 340 0.12 -1.84 0.67
C GLN A 340 0.77 -0.99 -0.40
N SER A 341 0.77 0.33 -0.24
CA SER A 341 1.27 1.22 -1.30
C SER A 341 1.94 2.48 -0.72
N ALA A 342 3.16 2.72 -1.18
CA ALA A 342 3.92 3.94 -0.90
C ALA A 342 3.38 5.19 -1.64
N THR A 343 2.81 5.00 -2.84
CA THR A 343 2.27 6.07 -3.70
C THR A 343 0.86 5.70 -4.23
N ALA A 344 0.27 6.54 -5.09
CA ALA A 344 -1.00 6.23 -5.76
C ALA A 344 -0.79 5.10 -6.77
N PHE A 345 -1.64 4.09 -6.78
CA PHE A 345 -1.65 3.07 -7.82
C PHE A 345 -3.07 2.55 -8.06
N HIS A 346 -3.34 2.15 -9.30
CA HIS A 346 -4.67 1.73 -9.75
C HIS A 346 -5.28 0.60 -8.93
N PHE A 347 -4.47 -0.27 -8.30
CA PHE A 347 -4.99 -1.36 -7.46
C PHE A 347 -4.72 -1.17 -5.97
N SER A 348 -4.49 0.07 -5.52
CA SER A 348 -4.22 0.35 -4.10
C SER A 348 -5.42 0.03 -3.20
N ARG A 349 -6.65 0.03 -3.73
CA ARG A 349 -7.89 -0.17 -2.95
C ARG A 349 -8.78 -1.29 -3.51
N VAL A 350 -9.12 -1.26 -4.80
CA VAL A 350 -9.93 -2.30 -5.49
C VAL A 350 -9.25 -2.77 -6.78
N GLY A 351 -9.84 -3.74 -7.50
CA GLY A 351 -9.30 -4.27 -8.77
C GLY A 351 -8.08 -5.20 -8.64
N GLY A 352 -7.44 -5.48 -9.78
CA GLY A 352 -6.31 -6.41 -9.88
C GLY A 352 -6.70 -7.83 -10.32
N SER A 353 -7.88 -8.03 -10.92
CA SER A 353 -8.36 -9.33 -11.39
C SER A 353 -8.05 -9.61 -12.88
N CYS A 354 -7.16 -8.81 -13.49
CA CYS A 354 -6.76 -9.03 -14.87
C CYS A 354 -5.89 -10.29 -15.00
N PRO A 355 -6.30 -11.30 -15.80
CA PRO A 355 -5.55 -12.54 -15.94
C PRO A 355 -4.21 -12.38 -16.69
N LEU A 356 -4.03 -11.28 -17.42
CA LEU A 356 -2.77 -10.95 -18.11
C LEU A 356 -1.70 -10.37 -17.17
N TRP A 357 -2.04 -10.14 -15.90
CA TRP A 357 -1.13 -9.59 -14.92
C TRP A 357 -0.23 -10.68 -14.32
N VAL A 358 1.09 -10.46 -14.36
CA VAL A 358 2.13 -11.45 -14.00
C VAL A 358 2.00 -12.01 -12.57
N VAL A 359 1.34 -11.28 -11.67
CA VAL A 359 1.10 -11.74 -10.29
C VAL A 359 0.26 -13.02 -10.26
N HIS A 360 -0.70 -13.16 -11.18
CA HIS A 360 -1.50 -14.38 -11.32
C HIS A 360 -0.75 -15.48 -12.09
N GLU A 361 0.13 -15.09 -13.02
CA GLU A 361 0.98 -16.02 -13.76
C GLU A 361 2.03 -16.72 -12.87
N ALA A 362 2.41 -16.10 -11.74
CA ALA A 362 3.38 -16.67 -10.80
C ALA A 362 3.06 -18.11 -10.36
N TYR A 363 1.77 -18.50 -10.32
CA TYR A 363 1.36 -19.87 -9.98
C TYR A 363 1.72 -20.92 -11.03
N SER A 364 1.95 -20.51 -12.28
CA SER A 364 2.41 -21.38 -13.36
C SER A 364 3.91 -21.69 -13.25
N SER A 365 4.67 -20.87 -12.52
CA SER A 365 6.10 -21.07 -12.26
C SER A 365 6.44 -20.95 -10.76
N PRO A 366 5.98 -21.88 -9.91
CA PRO A 366 6.16 -21.77 -8.46
C PRO A 366 7.62 -21.59 -8.04
N GLY A 367 7.86 -20.63 -7.16
CA GLY A 367 9.16 -20.33 -6.57
C GLY A 367 10.12 -19.56 -7.48
N LYS A 368 9.80 -19.35 -8.77
CA LYS A 368 10.58 -18.51 -9.67
C LYS A 368 10.11 -17.06 -9.61
N ILE A 369 11.05 -16.13 -9.74
CA ILE A 369 10.74 -14.70 -9.92
C ILE A 369 10.35 -14.48 -11.38
N LEU A 370 9.17 -13.91 -11.59
CA LEU A 370 8.68 -13.41 -12.87
C LEU A 370 8.71 -11.89 -12.87
N THR A 371 8.94 -11.30 -14.05
CA THR A 371 8.94 -9.85 -14.23
C THR A 371 8.04 -9.48 -15.40
N GLN A 372 7.41 -8.29 -15.34
CA GLN A 372 6.56 -7.78 -16.41
C GLN A 372 6.60 -6.26 -16.41
N VAL A 373 6.84 -5.67 -17.58
CA VAL A 373 6.51 -4.27 -17.84
C VAL A 373 5.04 -4.24 -18.26
N ALA A 374 4.18 -3.68 -17.42
CA ALA A 374 2.74 -3.66 -17.63
C ALA A 374 2.26 -2.24 -17.88
N GLN A 375 1.34 -2.07 -18.83
CA GLN A 375 0.70 -0.78 -19.12
C GLN A 375 -0.77 -0.81 -18.70
N MET A 376 -1.20 0.21 -17.96
CA MET A 376 -2.60 0.43 -17.60
C MET A 376 -3.35 1.14 -18.74
N PRO A 377 -4.70 1.14 -18.75
CA PRO A 377 -5.45 1.79 -19.84
C PRO A 377 -5.26 3.31 -19.94
N ASP A 378 -4.86 3.96 -18.84
CA ASP A 378 -4.49 5.39 -18.83
C ASP A 378 -3.08 5.67 -19.40
N GLY A 379 -2.40 4.64 -19.88
CA GLY A 379 -1.08 4.72 -20.49
C GLY A 379 0.09 4.62 -19.51
N ARG A 380 -0.14 4.66 -18.19
CA ARG A 380 0.94 4.54 -17.19
C ARG A 380 1.55 3.14 -17.22
N ARG A 381 2.88 3.09 -17.06
CA ARG A 381 3.66 1.86 -17.12
C ARG A 381 4.29 1.55 -15.77
N TYR A 382 4.34 0.26 -15.45
CA TYR A 382 4.84 -0.26 -14.19
C TYR A 382 5.74 -1.46 -14.42
N LEU A 383 6.83 -1.55 -13.66
CA LEU A 383 7.58 -2.80 -13.54
C LEU A 383 6.98 -3.61 -12.38
N TRP A 384 6.57 -4.83 -12.67
CA TRP A 384 6.09 -5.82 -11.69
C TRP A 384 7.09 -6.95 -11.51
N ILE A 385 7.30 -7.36 -10.27
CA ILE A 385 8.03 -8.56 -9.87
C ILE A 385 7.07 -9.45 -9.09
N ALA A 386 6.97 -10.73 -9.46
CA ALA A 386 6.07 -11.67 -8.80
C ALA A 386 6.75 -13.01 -8.50
N ARG A 387 6.44 -13.59 -7.35
CA ARG A 387 6.92 -14.93 -6.97
C ARG A 387 5.94 -15.60 -6.00
N THR A 388 5.73 -16.90 -6.14
CA THR A 388 4.96 -17.65 -5.13
C THR A 388 5.79 -17.93 -3.88
N THR A 389 5.18 -17.73 -2.72
CA THR A 389 5.67 -18.19 -1.42
C THR A 389 4.78 -19.30 -0.92
N THR A 390 5.37 -20.43 -0.59
CA THR A 390 4.71 -21.56 0.08
C THR A 390 5.00 -21.51 1.57
N GLY A 391 3.99 -21.75 2.39
CA GLY A 391 4.18 -22.05 3.81
C GLY A 391 4.89 -23.38 4.00
N ASN A 392 5.27 -23.70 5.25
CA ASN A 392 5.77 -25.05 5.57
C ASN A 392 4.71 -26.08 5.14
N SER A 393 5.13 -27.15 4.45
CA SER A 393 4.23 -28.19 3.91
C SER A 393 3.37 -28.80 5.00
N ASP A 394 2.05 -28.88 4.76
CA ASP A 394 1.06 -29.36 5.72
C ASP A 394 1.08 -30.88 5.94
N GLY A 395 2.10 -31.55 5.40
CA GLY A 395 2.13 -33.00 5.29
C GLY A 395 1.30 -33.44 4.08
N TYR A 396 1.62 -34.62 3.55
CA TYR A 396 0.90 -35.17 2.40
C TYR A 396 -0.61 -35.30 2.68
N GLY A 397 -1.44 -34.87 1.73
CA GLY A 397 -2.91 -34.92 1.83
C GLY A 397 -3.56 -33.68 2.44
N ASN A 398 -2.81 -32.71 2.96
CA ASN A 398 -3.33 -31.45 3.46
C ASN A 398 -3.20 -30.31 2.45
N ALA A 399 -4.12 -29.35 2.51
CA ALA A 399 -4.08 -28.18 1.65
C ALA A 399 -2.90 -27.27 2.02
N GLU A 400 -2.02 -26.98 1.07
CA GLU A 400 -0.87 -26.11 1.29
C GLU A 400 -1.22 -24.63 1.14
N LYS A 401 -0.69 -23.81 2.06
CA LYS A 401 -0.81 -22.34 1.98
C LYS A 401 0.17 -21.81 0.94
N THR A 402 -0.34 -21.51 -0.25
CA THR A 402 0.43 -20.92 -1.34
C THR A 402 -0.14 -19.56 -1.68
N PHE A 403 0.72 -18.54 -1.68
CA PHE A 403 0.38 -17.18 -2.11
C PHE A 403 1.38 -16.70 -3.15
N ALA A 404 0.97 -15.80 -4.03
CA ALA A 404 1.86 -15.02 -4.88
C ALA A 404 2.06 -13.64 -4.27
N ILE A 405 3.33 -13.25 -4.12
CA ILE A 405 3.75 -11.92 -3.68
C ILE A 405 4.13 -11.12 -4.90
N GLY A 406 3.46 -9.99 -5.11
CA GLY A 406 3.77 -9.03 -6.16
C GLY A 406 4.35 -7.76 -5.56
N LEU A 407 5.43 -7.25 -6.16
CA LEU A 407 6.04 -5.97 -5.87
C LEU A 407 6.14 -5.15 -7.15
N GLY A 408 5.47 -4.01 -7.21
CA GLY A 408 5.41 -3.14 -8.38
C GLY A 408 5.96 -1.76 -8.11
N CYS A 409 6.53 -1.10 -9.12
CA CYS A 409 6.92 0.31 -9.03
C CYS A 409 6.65 1.02 -10.36
N ASP A 410 6.60 2.34 -10.35
CA ASP A 410 6.53 3.14 -11.57
C ASP A 410 7.77 2.84 -12.45
N ILE A 411 7.56 2.81 -13.77
CA ILE A 411 8.63 2.48 -14.73
C ILE A 411 9.85 3.41 -14.58
N GLU A 412 9.64 4.65 -14.12
CA GLU A 412 10.71 5.62 -13.86
C GLU A 412 11.74 5.16 -12.81
N TYR A 413 11.39 4.18 -11.96
CA TYR A 413 12.31 3.64 -10.95
C TYR A 413 12.91 2.29 -11.35
N ALA A 414 12.50 1.71 -12.48
CA ALA A 414 12.84 0.35 -12.86
C ALA A 414 14.34 0.14 -13.06
N ASP A 415 15.07 1.16 -13.52
CA ASP A 415 16.52 1.16 -13.72
C ASP A 415 17.32 0.90 -12.43
N ARG A 416 16.74 1.23 -11.27
CA ARG A 416 17.35 0.98 -9.95
C ARG A 416 17.29 -0.49 -9.53
N LEU A 417 16.42 -1.29 -10.15
CA LEU A 417 16.15 -2.67 -9.76
C LEU A 417 16.95 -3.65 -10.62
N VAL A 418 17.53 -4.67 -10.00
CA VAL A 418 18.21 -5.77 -10.72
C VAL A 418 17.29 -6.47 -11.73
N TYR A 419 15.98 -6.44 -11.46
CA TYR A 419 14.93 -7.11 -12.24
C TYR A 419 14.61 -6.43 -13.57
N SER A 420 15.12 -5.23 -13.83
CA SER A 420 14.97 -4.57 -15.14
C SER A 420 16.03 -4.99 -16.16
N LYS A 421 17.07 -5.73 -15.73
CA LYS A 421 18.16 -6.17 -16.62
C LYS A 421 17.61 -7.00 -17.77
N GLY A 422 17.87 -6.53 -18.99
CA GLY A 422 17.43 -7.19 -20.23
C GLY A 422 15.99 -6.88 -20.63
N LEU A 423 15.26 -6.04 -19.89
CA LEU A 423 13.94 -5.55 -20.27
C LEU A 423 14.05 -4.26 -21.08
N GLN A 424 13.18 -4.11 -22.07
CA GLN A 424 13.01 -2.86 -22.82
C GLN A 424 12.02 -1.98 -22.05
N LEU A 425 12.54 -1.00 -21.30
CA LEU A 425 11.73 -0.14 -20.43
C LEU A 425 11.08 1.04 -21.18
N ASP A 426 11.77 1.55 -22.21
CA ASP A 426 11.35 2.73 -22.95
C ASP A 426 10.34 2.41 -24.06
N ASP A 427 10.35 1.18 -24.55
CA ASP A 427 9.48 0.73 -25.63
C ASP A 427 8.05 0.49 -25.11
N ALA A 428 7.10 1.27 -25.62
CA ALA A 428 5.69 1.14 -25.26
C ALA A 428 5.03 -0.09 -25.89
N ASP A 429 5.53 -0.57 -27.04
CA ASP A 429 4.95 -1.69 -27.77
C ASP A 429 5.25 -3.04 -27.09
N VAL A 430 6.30 -3.08 -26.26
CA VAL A 430 6.72 -4.25 -25.48
C VAL A 430 5.95 -4.37 -24.16
N ALA A 431 5.38 -3.25 -23.67
CA ALA A 431 4.64 -3.24 -22.42
C ALA A 431 3.34 -4.03 -22.57
N VAL A 432 3.10 -4.98 -21.66
CA VAL A 432 1.92 -5.84 -21.72
C VAL A 432 0.67 -5.02 -21.34
N PRO A 433 -0.34 -4.90 -22.23
CA PRO A 433 -1.54 -4.12 -21.96
C PRO A 433 -2.46 -4.87 -20.98
N ILE A 434 -2.45 -4.46 -19.72
CA ILE A 434 -3.31 -5.00 -18.65
C ILE A 434 -4.43 -4.02 -18.27
N GLY A 435 -5.32 -4.43 -17.35
CA GLY A 435 -6.36 -3.57 -16.79
C GLY A 435 -6.68 -3.90 -15.33
N ALA A 436 -7.65 -3.19 -14.73
CA ALA A 436 -8.05 -3.42 -13.34
C ALA A 436 -8.98 -4.61 -13.13
N GLY A 437 -9.68 -5.02 -14.19
CA GLY A 437 -10.66 -6.11 -14.20
C GLY A 437 -11.60 -5.91 -15.39
N CYS A 438 -12.11 -6.99 -15.99
CA CYS A 438 -12.81 -6.90 -17.28
C CYS A 438 -14.04 -5.97 -17.25
N LYS A 439 -14.81 -5.99 -16.15
CA LYS A 439 -15.99 -5.13 -15.95
C LYS A 439 -15.67 -3.62 -15.97
N MET A 440 -14.44 -3.23 -15.62
CA MET A 440 -13.99 -1.82 -15.55
C MET A 440 -12.94 -1.47 -16.62
N CYS A 441 -12.54 -2.42 -17.46
CA CYS A 441 -11.46 -2.23 -18.43
C CYS A 441 -12.05 -1.76 -19.76
N ASP A 442 -11.61 -0.60 -20.24
CA ASP A 442 -12.06 0.06 -21.46
C ASP A 442 -11.28 -0.34 -22.72
N ARG A 443 -10.23 -1.16 -22.60
CA ARG A 443 -9.42 -1.64 -23.75
C ARG A 443 -10.30 -2.25 -24.86
N PRO A 444 -10.26 -1.73 -26.10
CA PRO A 444 -11.22 -2.12 -27.13
C PRO A 444 -11.01 -3.52 -27.70
N SER A 445 -9.77 -4.01 -27.69
CA SER A 445 -9.38 -5.23 -28.41
C SER A 445 -8.61 -6.21 -27.52
N CYS A 446 -9.21 -6.59 -26.38
CA CYS A 446 -8.63 -7.58 -25.47
C CYS A 446 -9.18 -8.98 -25.76
N ALA A 447 -8.36 -9.85 -26.37
CA ALA A 447 -8.74 -11.25 -26.65
C ALA A 447 -9.01 -12.07 -25.37
N GLN A 448 -8.42 -11.66 -24.24
CA GLN A 448 -8.57 -12.35 -22.95
C GLN A 448 -9.78 -11.84 -22.13
N ARG A 449 -10.61 -10.95 -22.68
CA ARG A 449 -11.72 -10.32 -21.95
C ARG A 449 -12.75 -11.37 -21.50
N ALA A 450 -12.94 -11.48 -20.18
CA ALA A 450 -13.88 -12.43 -19.57
C ALA A 450 -15.31 -11.87 -19.42
N PHE A 451 -15.46 -10.55 -19.26
CA PHE A 451 -16.75 -9.89 -19.07
C PHE A 451 -16.82 -8.60 -19.89
N PRO A 452 -18.02 -8.20 -20.38
CA PRO A 452 -18.20 -6.90 -20.99
C PRO A 452 -17.95 -5.78 -19.98
N GLN A 453 -17.54 -4.62 -20.47
CA GLN A 453 -17.39 -3.43 -19.63
C GLN A 453 -18.77 -2.94 -19.18
N ILE A 454 -18.92 -2.62 -17.89
CA ILE A 454 -20.14 -2.04 -17.35
C ILE A 454 -20.42 -0.71 -18.04
N GLY A 455 -21.69 -0.48 -18.40
CA GLY A 455 -22.13 0.76 -19.03
C GLY A 455 -21.76 0.91 -20.51
N ARG A 456 -21.09 -0.08 -21.13
CA ARG A 456 -20.73 -0.07 -22.54
C ARG A 456 -21.57 -1.06 -23.34
N ALA A 457 -22.12 -0.61 -24.47
CA ALA A 457 -22.86 -1.48 -25.38
C ALA A 457 -21.91 -2.44 -26.11
N ILE A 458 -22.36 -3.69 -26.28
CA ILE A 458 -21.62 -4.74 -26.99
C ILE A 458 -22.10 -4.76 -28.43
N LEU A 459 -21.18 -4.84 -29.39
CA LEU A 459 -21.49 -5.07 -30.79
C LEU A 459 -21.89 -6.55 -30.97
N THR A 460 -23.19 -6.84 -30.94
CA THR A 460 -23.74 -8.16 -31.21
C THR A 460 -24.25 -8.24 -32.65
N THR A 461 -23.69 -9.14 -33.45
CA THR A 461 -24.12 -9.41 -34.84
C THR A 461 -24.33 -10.91 -35.00
N GLU A 462 -25.48 -11.31 -35.53
CA GLU A 462 -25.80 -12.73 -35.81
C GLU A 462 -25.03 -13.27 -37.02
N HIS A 463 -24.54 -12.37 -37.89
CA HIS A 463 -23.93 -12.73 -39.17
C HIS A 463 -22.41 -12.64 -39.17
N THR A 464 -21.80 -12.27 -38.03
CA THR A 464 -20.36 -12.08 -37.92
C THR A 464 -19.86 -12.72 -36.62
N SER A 465 -18.97 -13.69 -36.75
CA SER A 465 -18.22 -14.26 -35.63
C SER A 465 -16.84 -13.61 -35.59
N VAL A 466 -16.45 -13.09 -34.44
CA VAL A 466 -15.12 -12.49 -34.19
C VAL A 466 -14.43 -13.22 -33.05
N GLU A 467 -13.10 -13.30 -33.07
CA GLU A 467 -12.33 -13.91 -31.97
C GLU A 467 -12.33 -13.04 -30.70
N LEU A 468 -12.62 -11.75 -30.83
CA LEU A 468 -12.68 -10.82 -29.70
C LEU A 468 -13.99 -11.01 -28.91
N PRO A 469 -13.93 -11.45 -27.64
CA PRO A 469 -15.12 -11.53 -26.81
C PRO A 469 -15.60 -10.14 -26.39
N TYR A 470 -16.91 -9.89 -26.52
CA TYR A 470 -17.57 -8.63 -26.17
C TYR A 470 -16.95 -7.38 -26.83
N PRO A 471 -16.90 -7.31 -28.18
CA PRO A 471 -16.39 -6.13 -28.87
C PRO A 471 -17.27 -4.91 -28.56
N HIS A 472 -16.66 -3.75 -28.38
CA HIS A 472 -17.39 -2.51 -28.15
C HIS A 472 -18.15 -2.10 -29.42
N ALA A 473 -19.38 -1.58 -29.24
CA ALA A 473 -20.16 -0.97 -30.32
C ALA A 473 -19.63 0.40 -30.74
#